data_AF-A0A366HLX0-F1
#
_entry.id   AF-A0A366HLX0-F1
#
_cell.length_a   1.000
_cell.length_b   1.000
_cell.length_c   1.000
_cell.angle_alpha   90.00
_cell.angle_beta   90.00
_cell.angle_gamma   90.00
#
_symmetry.space_group_name_H-M   'P 1'
#
loop_
_entity.id
_entity.type
_entity.pdbx_description
1 polymer ?
#
loop_
_entity_poly.entity_id
_entity_poly.type
_entity_poly.pdbx_seq_one_letter_code
_entity_poly.pdbx_strand_id
1 'polypeptide(L)'
;MRRPGLHPPSLPLRAWLLTAVAALFLLLLQNGSFGDVFPLLLGFMPLESGGPGYLHILLGRATATFCCISVAVLFGWSTALALTLLTAFTGKGGLKVMVWAGRFLGSVPPMAWALGILVVLIQRWGIPVETLFPYVPPEGMDSAMLRVGREVWAWMLPVVVLALPACAMMLSALAHRLEMLMAGEEYCHLRARGLGMGTILHRHFLPSLILDMARQGRATLPLLVGFSVPVEHIFGFDGLGGFSGQMLLTHEYTKALPAALYLGGWMLLLWFSLLGMVERRSPAARVLPAYPEGEGRALICAIGGAVLLLALLVLPYWMQGEAIGNAQRVWWREILFVAQVMGVAVVVVLVSMPLWQGWDRIRPKWNFGLVSPGVNEAVLLPALLFGALAWLDVPMAAIGAGMALSLGGMALLREQARELSTRRMVEASRMLGENIPGILKHHLLRFLLPSLGNWAFRMMSALLLWMSIIHWFVAGAGEGTNLWWGAQMRLASEEVFDDPRGVMVPALMVALWCLSLQLLSRAFRADLPPKDIQPADPR
;
A
#
# COMPACT_ATOMS: atom_id res chain seq x y z
N MET A 1 -24.42 19.89 -16.21
CA MET A 1 -23.13 19.18 -16.01
C MET A 1 -22.82 19.12 -14.51
N ARG A 2 -23.07 17.97 -13.84
CA ARG A 2 -22.59 17.77 -12.46
C ARG A 2 -21.07 17.71 -12.52
N ARG A 3 -20.36 18.51 -11.70
CA ARG A 3 -18.90 18.35 -11.51
C ARG A 3 -18.63 16.90 -11.09
N PRO A 4 -18.08 16.03 -11.96
CA PRO A 4 -17.75 14.68 -11.57
C PRO A 4 -16.47 14.75 -10.73
N GLY A 5 -16.42 14.03 -9.61
CA GLY A 5 -15.14 13.64 -9.03
C GLY A 5 -14.52 14.54 -7.96
N LEU A 6 -15.27 15.43 -7.30
CA LEU A 6 -14.85 15.82 -5.95
C LEU A 6 -15.21 14.67 -5.02
N HIS A 7 -14.19 13.98 -4.50
CA HIS A 7 -14.40 12.99 -3.45
C HIS A 7 -15.25 13.62 -2.33
N PRO A 8 -16.18 12.87 -1.73
CA PRO A 8 -17.06 13.42 -0.71
C PRO A 8 -16.21 14.02 0.42
N PRO A 9 -16.56 15.21 0.94
CA PRO A 9 -15.80 15.91 1.98
C PRO A 9 -15.62 15.09 3.27
N SER A 10 -16.27 13.94 3.38
CA SER A 10 -16.21 13.01 4.51
C SER A 10 -15.07 11.99 4.45
N LEU A 11 -14.22 11.96 3.42
CA LEU A 11 -13.14 10.95 3.32
C LEU A 11 -12.20 10.90 4.55
N PRO A 12 -11.71 12.03 5.10
CA PRO A 12 -10.87 12.02 6.31
C PRO A 12 -11.60 11.41 7.52
N LEU A 13 -12.86 11.79 7.73
CA LEU A 13 -13.70 11.27 8.81
C LEU A 13 -13.97 9.77 8.66
N ARG A 14 -14.17 9.31 7.43
CA ARG A 14 -14.43 7.90 7.13
C ARG A 14 -13.22 7.01 7.43
N ALA A 15 -12.04 7.46 7.06
CA ALA A 15 -10.80 6.76 7.36
C ALA A 15 -10.60 6.61 8.87
N TRP A 16 -10.77 7.71 9.61
CA TRP A 16 -10.69 7.70 11.07
C TRP A 16 -11.74 6.78 11.72
N LEU A 17 -12.99 6.82 11.26
CA LEU A 17 -14.05 5.95 11.77
C LEU A 17 -13.71 4.47 11.58
N LEU A 18 -13.16 4.09 10.42
CA LEU A 18 -12.76 2.71 10.16
C LEU A 18 -11.62 2.27 11.09
N THR A 19 -10.59 3.10 11.29
CA THR A 19 -9.52 2.80 12.25
C THR A 19 -10.01 2.75 13.69
N ALA A 20 -10.96 3.60 14.07
CA ALA A 20 -11.54 3.60 15.41
C ALA A 20 -12.37 2.33 15.66
N VAL A 21 -13.17 1.91 14.68
CA VAL A 21 -13.93 0.65 14.75
C VAL A 21 -12.97 -0.54 14.82
N ALA A 22 -11.89 -0.55 14.04
CA ALA A 22 -10.89 -1.60 14.09
C ALA A 22 -10.14 -1.65 15.44
N ALA A 23 -9.79 -0.49 16.01
CA ALA A 23 -9.20 -0.39 17.34
C ALA A 23 -10.14 -0.93 18.43
N LEU A 24 -11.43 -0.59 18.36
CA LEU A 24 -12.44 -1.11 19.29
C LEU A 24 -12.62 -2.62 19.15
N PHE A 25 -12.68 -3.12 17.92
CA PHE A 25 -12.78 -4.55 17.67
C PHE A 25 -11.57 -5.31 18.22
N LEU A 26 -10.36 -4.79 17.99
CA LEU A 26 -9.13 -5.35 18.52
C LEU A 26 -9.11 -5.35 20.05
N LEU A 27 -9.54 -4.25 20.67
CA LEU A 27 -9.65 -4.15 22.12
C LEU A 27 -10.58 -5.24 22.69
N LEU A 28 -11.74 -5.45 22.06
CA LEU A 28 -12.69 -6.50 22.48
C LEU A 28 -12.12 -7.91 22.29
N LEU A 29 -11.36 -8.15 21.21
CA LEU A 29 -10.67 -9.42 20.98
C LEU A 29 -9.58 -9.71 22.01
N GLN A 30 -8.93 -8.68 22.54
CA GLN A 30 -7.84 -8.80 23.51
C GLN A 30 -8.34 -8.78 24.98
N ASN A 31 -9.58 -9.22 25.20
CA ASN A 31 -10.26 -9.24 26.51
C ASN A 31 -10.40 -7.87 27.18
N GLY A 32 -10.41 -6.78 26.39
CA GLY A 32 -10.72 -5.44 26.90
C GLY A 32 -12.17 -5.34 27.39
N SER A 33 -12.37 -4.62 28.50
CA SER A 33 -13.71 -4.41 29.06
C SER A 33 -14.46 -3.32 28.29
N PHE A 34 -15.79 -3.31 28.36
CA PHE A 34 -16.58 -2.17 27.86
C PHE A 34 -16.19 -0.84 28.54
N GLY A 35 -15.68 -0.91 29.78
CA GLY A 35 -15.14 0.26 30.48
C GLY A 35 -13.90 0.86 29.81
N ASP A 36 -13.16 0.09 29.01
CA ASP A 36 -11.97 0.53 28.29
C ASP A 36 -12.30 1.23 26.95
N VAL A 37 -13.51 1.04 26.43
CA VAL A 37 -13.98 1.65 25.17
C VAL A 37 -14.05 3.17 25.27
N PHE A 38 -14.60 3.68 26.38
CA PHE A 38 -14.79 5.11 26.57
C PHE A 38 -13.45 5.86 26.74
N PRO A 39 -12.49 5.37 27.56
CA PRO A 39 -11.13 5.90 27.61
C PRO A 39 -10.44 5.86 26.24
N LEU A 40 -10.55 4.78 25.47
CA LEU A 40 -9.94 4.70 24.13
C LEU A 40 -10.51 5.79 23.19
N LEU A 41 -11.83 5.94 23.13
CA LEU A 41 -12.48 6.94 22.29
C LEU A 41 -12.14 8.38 22.70
N LEU A 42 -12.05 8.65 24.01
CA LEU A 42 -11.62 9.94 24.50
C LEU A 42 -10.10 10.16 24.43
N GLY A 43 -9.33 9.11 24.12
CA GLY A 43 -7.87 9.13 24.08
C GLY A 43 -7.18 8.92 25.44
N PHE A 44 -7.92 8.71 26.53
CA PHE A 44 -7.42 8.56 27.91
C PHE A 44 -7.15 7.11 28.34
N MET A 45 -6.91 6.19 27.40
CA MET A 45 -6.76 4.77 27.75
C MET A 45 -5.54 4.52 28.66
N PRO A 46 -5.71 4.02 29.90
CA PRO A 46 -4.59 3.62 30.75
C PRO A 46 -4.00 2.31 30.23
N LEU A 47 -2.68 2.28 30.07
CA LEU A 47 -1.94 1.10 29.58
C LEU A 47 -1.72 0.04 30.67
N GLU A 48 -1.76 0.43 31.95
CA GLU A 48 -1.58 -0.45 33.11
C GLU A 48 -2.73 -0.30 34.12
N SER A 49 -3.05 -1.37 34.85
CA SER A 49 -4.06 -1.34 35.92
C SER A 49 -3.57 -0.50 37.11
N GLY A 50 -4.03 0.76 37.18
CA GLY A 50 -3.72 1.69 38.28
C GLY A 50 -2.63 2.72 37.99
N GLY A 51 -2.06 2.75 36.78
CA GLY A 51 -1.09 3.78 36.36
C GLY A 51 -1.76 5.07 35.85
N PRO A 52 -1.10 6.24 35.93
CA PRO A 52 -1.61 7.46 35.32
C PRO A 52 -1.81 7.29 33.81
N GLY A 53 -2.84 7.93 33.25
CA GLY A 53 -3.13 7.87 31.82
C GLY A 53 -1.98 8.44 30.99
N TYR A 54 -1.21 7.58 30.32
CA TYR A 54 -0.05 7.96 29.52
C TYR A 54 -0.40 8.52 28.12
N LEU A 55 -1.52 9.25 28.01
CA LEU A 55 -1.94 9.91 26.76
C LEU A 55 -0.82 10.80 26.23
N HIS A 56 -0.15 11.57 27.09
CA HIS A 56 0.94 12.45 26.69
C HIS A 56 2.14 11.69 26.08
N ILE A 57 2.46 10.48 26.59
CA ILE A 57 3.53 9.65 26.03
C ILE A 57 3.12 9.10 24.67
N LEU A 58 1.94 8.51 24.57
CA LEU A 58 1.44 7.97 23.30
C LEU A 58 1.25 9.06 22.25
N LEU A 59 0.79 10.25 22.66
CA LEU A 59 0.64 11.40 21.79
C LEU A 59 2.02 11.94 21.35
N GLY A 60 3.01 11.99 22.25
CA GLY A 60 4.39 12.32 21.92
C GLY A 60 4.96 11.39 20.86
N ARG A 61 4.78 10.08 21.05
CA ARG A 61 5.18 9.03 20.09
C ARG A 61 4.44 9.12 18.76
N ALA A 62 3.12 9.34 18.79
CA ALA A 62 2.30 9.54 17.59
C ALA A 62 2.74 10.80 16.83
N THR A 63 3.08 11.88 17.54
CA THR A 63 3.60 13.11 16.94
C THR A 63 4.97 12.88 16.30
N ALA A 64 5.86 12.12 16.96
CA ALA A 64 7.16 11.77 16.41
C ALA A 64 7.03 10.96 15.11
N THR A 65 6.21 9.90 15.10
CA THR A 65 5.92 9.12 13.88
C THR A 65 5.25 9.96 12.80
N PHE A 66 4.31 10.85 13.17
CA PHE A 66 3.66 11.75 12.21
C PHE A 66 4.67 12.69 11.54
N CYS A 67 5.57 13.28 12.30
CA CYS A 67 6.65 14.13 11.78
C CYS A 67 7.60 13.32 10.90
N CYS A 68 8.05 12.15 11.37
CA CYS A 68 8.93 11.26 10.63
C CYS A 68 8.35 10.89 9.25
N ILE A 69 7.12 10.38 9.21
CA ILE A 69 6.43 10.04 7.96
C ILE A 69 6.21 11.29 7.09
N SER A 70 5.84 12.43 7.68
CA SER A 70 5.62 13.67 6.92
C SER A 70 6.89 14.14 6.21
N VAL A 71 8.03 14.13 6.89
CA VAL A 71 9.33 14.48 6.30
C VAL A 71 9.72 13.46 5.24
N ALA A 72 9.56 12.16 5.52
CA ALA A 72 9.83 11.09 4.55
C ALA A 72 8.99 11.22 3.27
N VAL A 73 7.71 11.58 3.41
CA VAL A 73 6.79 11.82 2.30
C VAL A 73 7.20 13.03 1.48
N LEU A 74 7.51 14.15 2.13
CA LEU A 74 7.96 15.36 1.44
C LEU A 74 9.26 15.08 0.66
N PHE A 75 10.21 14.39 1.27
CA PHE A 75 11.48 14.04 0.64
C PHE A 75 11.29 13.03 -0.51
N GLY A 76 10.54 11.94 -0.27
CA GLY A 76 10.29 10.90 -1.26
C GLY A 76 9.48 11.40 -2.45
N TRP A 77 8.39 12.15 -2.21
CA TRP A 77 7.54 12.66 -3.29
C TRP A 77 8.19 13.78 -4.09
N SER A 78 8.96 14.67 -3.46
CA SER A 78 9.72 15.70 -4.19
C SER A 78 10.80 15.06 -5.08
N THR A 79 11.49 14.03 -4.57
CA THR A 79 12.46 13.25 -5.36
C THR A 79 11.78 12.54 -6.53
N ALA A 80 10.64 11.87 -6.30
CA ALA A 80 9.88 11.20 -7.35
C ALA A 80 9.42 12.17 -8.45
N LEU A 81 8.92 13.35 -8.06
CA LEU A 81 8.51 14.40 -8.98
C LEU A 81 9.71 14.92 -9.79
N ALA A 82 10.83 15.22 -9.12
CA ALA A 82 12.05 15.69 -9.78
C ALA A 82 12.57 14.67 -10.80
N LEU A 83 12.71 13.40 -10.42
CA LEU A 83 13.14 12.31 -11.30
C LEU A 83 12.18 12.14 -12.49
N THR A 84 10.88 12.22 -12.25
CA THR A 84 9.87 12.12 -13.31
C THR A 84 9.99 13.25 -14.33
N LEU A 85 10.17 14.50 -13.86
CA LEU A 85 10.31 15.66 -14.75
C LEU A 85 11.65 15.65 -15.50
N LEU A 86 12.75 15.24 -14.86
CA LEU A 86 14.06 15.12 -15.49
C LEU A 86 14.05 14.01 -16.56
N THR A 87 13.44 12.88 -16.28
CA THR A 87 13.38 11.75 -17.22
C THR A 87 12.46 12.03 -18.40
N ALA A 88 11.51 12.96 -18.28
CA ALA A 88 10.68 13.40 -19.39
C ALA A 88 11.50 13.98 -20.57
N PHE A 89 12.68 14.55 -20.30
CA PHE A 89 13.59 15.05 -21.35
C PHE A 89 14.24 13.92 -22.16
N THR A 90 14.37 12.72 -21.59
CA THR A 90 14.85 11.53 -22.31
C THR A 90 13.77 10.86 -23.18
N GLY A 91 12.53 11.36 -23.09
CA GLY A 91 11.39 10.86 -23.85
C GLY A 91 10.70 9.66 -23.23
N LYS A 92 9.85 8.99 -24.03
CA LYS A 92 8.96 7.91 -23.56
C LYS A 92 9.71 6.69 -23.01
N GLY A 93 10.94 6.42 -23.48
CA GLY A 93 11.76 5.32 -23.01
C GLY A 93 12.14 5.46 -21.54
N GLY A 94 12.67 6.63 -21.15
CA GLY A 94 13.09 6.88 -19.76
C GLY A 94 11.92 6.85 -18.78
N LEU A 95 10.75 7.40 -19.15
CA LEU A 95 9.56 7.33 -18.30
C LEU A 95 9.12 5.87 -18.03
N LYS A 96 9.22 4.98 -19.03
CA LYS A 96 8.92 3.55 -18.83
C LYS A 96 9.90 2.88 -17.86
N VAL A 97 11.18 3.22 -17.95
CA VAL A 97 12.19 2.74 -17.01
C VAL A 97 11.86 3.21 -15.59
N MET A 98 11.45 4.48 -15.42
CA MET A 98 11.03 4.99 -14.11
C MET A 98 9.78 4.30 -13.56
N VAL A 99 8.80 3.99 -14.42
CA VAL A 99 7.63 3.20 -14.02
C VAL A 99 8.04 1.82 -13.50
N TRP A 100 8.94 1.14 -14.22
CA TRP A 100 9.41 -0.18 -13.81
C TRP A 100 10.27 -0.12 -12.54
N ALA A 101 11.19 0.84 -12.45
CA ALA A 101 12.03 1.07 -11.28
C ALA A 101 11.19 1.37 -10.03
N GLY A 102 10.22 2.28 -10.13
CA GLY A 102 9.32 2.61 -9.02
C GLY A 102 8.51 1.40 -8.53
N ARG A 103 8.10 0.50 -9.42
CA ARG A 103 7.38 -0.73 -9.04
C ARG A 103 8.28 -1.74 -8.34
N PHE A 104 9.48 -1.95 -8.88
CA PHE A 104 10.43 -2.85 -8.27
C PHE A 104 10.83 -2.37 -6.87
N LEU A 105 11.22 -1.10 -6.75
CA LEU A 105 11.60 -0.49 -5.47
C LEU A 105 10.46 -0.50 -4.45
N GLY A 106 9.22 -0.28 -4.90
CA GLY A 106 8.03 -0.32 -4.05
C GLY A 106 7.58 -1.73 -3.66
N SER A 107 8.17 -2.77 -4.27
CA SER A 107 7.89 -4.18 -3.95
C SER A 107 8.82 -4.74 -2.88
N VAL A 108 9.91 -4.04 -2.55
CA VAL A 108 10.89 -4.46 -1.54
C VAL A 108 10.35 -4.20 -0.13
N PRO A 109 10.39 -5.19 0.79
CA PRO A 109 9.96 -4.99 2.18
C PRO A 109 10.74 -3.88 2.90
N PRO A 110 10.08 -3.07 3.77
CA PRO A 110 10.72 -1.91 4.41
C PRO A 110 11.87 -2.30 5.36
N MET A 111 11.79 -3.44 6.04
CA MET A 111 12.88 -3.96 6.87
C MET A 111 14.14 -4.28 6.06
N ALA A 112 13.98 -4.69 4.79
CA ALA A 112 15.13 -4.93 3.92
C ALA A 112 15.83 -3.62 3.53
N TRP A 113 15.07 -2.54 3.31
CA TRP A 113 15.65 -1.21 3.13
C TRP A 113 16.37 -0.72 4.39
N ALA A 114 15.78 -0.93 5.57
CA ALA A 114 16.39 -0.56 6.84
C ALA A 114 17.71 -1.30 7.10
N LEU A 115 17.72 -2.62 6.94
CA LEU A 115 18.91 -3.43 7.17
C LEU A 115 19.95 -3.22 6.06
N GLY A 116 19.52 -3.12 4.80
CA GLY A 116 20.40 -2.87 3.67
C GLY A 116 21.12 -1.52 3.78
N ILE A 117 20.42 -0.46 4.21
CA ILE A 117 21.08 0.84 4.41
C ILE A 117 22.09 0.76 5.56
N LEU A 118 21.78 0.06 6.66
CA LEU A 118 22.73 -0.15 7.76
C LEU A 118 23.99 -0.88 7.30
N VAL A 119 23.84 -1.96 6.54
CA VAL A 119 24.98 -2.71 5.95
C VAL A 119 25.85 -1.79 5.09
N VAL A 120 25.23 -0.95 4.25
CA VAL A 120 25.98 0.01 3.42
C VAL A 120 26.69 1.06 4.29
N LEU A 121 26.01 1.67 5.25
CA LEU A 121 26.61 2.72 6.09
C LEU A 121 27.76 2.17 6.94
N ILE A 122 27.61 0.99 7.51
CA ILE A 122 28.59 0.40 8.43
C ILE A 122 29.72 -0.27 7.65
N GLN A 123 29.44 -1.23 6.77
CA GLN A 123 30.49 -1.99 6.08
C GLN A 123 31.14 -1.21 4.94
N ARG A 124 30.35 -0.45 4.16
CA ARG A 124 30.86 0.23 2.96
C ARG A 124 31.41 1.62 3.28
N TRP A 125 30.77 2.36 4.18
CA TRP A 125 31.17 3.72 4.53
C TRP A 125 31.89 3.83 5.89
N GLY A 126 31.96 2.76 6.68
CA GLY A 126 32.71 2.74 7.93
C GLY A 126 32.12 3.63 9.02
N ILE A 127 30.82 3.91 8.99
CA ILE A 127 30.18 4.74 10.01
C ILE A 127 30.08 3.93 11.32
N PRO A 128 30.59 4.46 12.44
CA PRO A 128 30.53 3.78 13.73
C PRO A 128 29.08 3.58 14.20
N VAL A 129 28.78 2.36 14.65
CA VAL A 129 27.43 1.92 15.06
C VAL A 129 26.87 2.80 16.19
N GLU A 130 27.75 3.25 17.08
CA GLU A 130 27.43 4.10 18.23
C GLU A 130 26.88 5.47 17.83
N THR A 131 27.10 5.90 16.58
CA THR A 131 26.55 7.16 16.05
C THR A 131 25.19 6.99 15.36
N LEU A 132 24.83 5.76 14.99
CA LEU A 132 23.63 5.45 14.22
C LEU A 132 22.42 5.13 15.10
N PHE A 133 22.64 4.62 16.31
CA PHE A 133 21.59 4.20 17.23
C PHE A 133 21.56 5.06 18.50
N PRO A 134 20.38 5.19 19.14
CA PRO A 134 20.28 5.79 20.46
C PRO A 134 21.04 4.93 21.48
N TYR A 135 22.24 5.36 21.82
CA TYR A 135 23.15 4.72 22.77
C TYR A 135 23.50 5.70 23.90
N VAL A 136 23.59 5.18 25.13
CA VAL A 136 24.07 5.94 26.29
C VAL A 136 25.57 5.68 26.44
N PRO A 137 26.44 6.62 26.06
CA PRO A 137 27.88 6.44 26.18
C PRO A 137 28.34 6.41 27.65
N PRO A 138 29.45 5.72 27.95
CA PRO A 138 30.07 5.75 29.28
C PRO A 138 30.40 7.18 29.72
N GLU A 139 30.38 7.42 31.03
CA GLU A 139 30.67 8.73 31.60
C GLU A 139 32.03 9.27 31.11
N GLY A 140 32.04 10.51 30.61
CA GLY A 140 33.24 11.18 30.07
C GLY A 140 33.54 10.94 28.59
N MET A 141 32.81 10.04 27.90
CA MET A 141 32.98 9.79 26.45
C MET A 141 31.95 10.49 25.56
N ASP A 142 30.96 11.19 26.13
CA ASP A 142 29.94 11.90 25.34
C ASP A 142 30.43 13.29 24.90
N SER A 143 31.11 13.34 23.77
CA SER A 143 31.41 14.62 23.13
C SER A 143 30.11 15.25 22.59
N ALA A 144 30.03 16.59 22.62
CA ALA A 144 28.87 17.31 22.08
C ALA A 144 28.60 16.94 20.59
N MET A 145 29.65 16.66 19.82
CA MET A 145 29.56 16.23 18.43
C MET A 145 28.92 14.84 18.30
N LEU A 146 29.29 13.87 19.16
CA LEU A 146 28.67 12.54 19.16
C LEU A 146 27.19 12.60 19.53
N ARG A 147 26.83 13.43 20.53
CA ARG A 147 25.43 13.64 20.90
C ARG A 147 24.60 14.22 19.75
N VAL A 148 25.08 15.29 19.11
CA VAL A 148 24.39 15.88 17.95
C VAL A 148 24.30 14.88 16.78
N GLY A 149 25.37 14.13 16.53
CA GLY A 149 25.40 13.08 15.52
C GLY A 149 24.31 12.02 15.76
N ARG A 150 24.22 11.49 16.98
CA ARG A 150 23.20 10.49 17.36
C ARG A 150 21.79 11.01 17.16
N GLU A 151 21.49 12.23 17.60
CA GLU A 151 20.17 12.83 17.42
C GLU A 151 19.82 13.04 15.94
N VAL A 152 20.77 13.50 15.13
CA VAL A 152 20.56 13.68 13.68
C VAL A 152 20.30 12.34 13.00
N TRP A 153 21.12 11.32 13.27
CA TRP A 153 20.97 10.00 12.65
C TRP A 153 19.69 9.29 13.12
N ALA A 154 19.32 9.42 14.39
CA ALA A 154 18.09 8.85 14.94
C ALA A 154 16.85 9.30 14.17
N TRP A 155 16.81 10.55 13.72
CA TRP A 155 15.73 11.05 12.85
C TRP A 155 15.96 10.78 11.37
N MET A 156 17.19 10.91 10.89
CA MET A 156 17.49 10.84 9.46
C MET A 156 17.33 9.42 8.90
N LEU A 157 17.75 8.37 9.63
CA LEU A 157 17.67 6.99 9.12
C LEU A 157 16.23 6.54 8.89
N PRO A 158 15.29 6.65 9.87
CA PRO A 158 13.90 6.29 9.64
C PRO A 158 13.27 7.10 8.50
N VAL A 159 13.58 8.39 8.41
CA VAL A 159 13.09 9.28 7.36
C VAL A 159 13.55 8.82 5.97
N VAL A 160 14.85 8.56 5.80
CA VAL A 160 15.41 8.12 4.50
C VAL A 160 14.84 6.77 4.11
N VAL A 161 14.75 5.82 5.05
CA VAL A 161 14.23 4.48 4.77
C VAL A 161 12.75 4.50 4.42
N LEU A 162 11.93 5.32 5.09
CA LEU A 162 10.51 5.49 4.73
C LEU A 162 10.31 6.30 3.44
N ALA A 163 11.26 7.18 3.11
CA ALA A 163 11.19 7.96 1.87
C ALA A 163 11.41 7.09 0.62
N LEU A 164 12.17 5.98 0.73
CA LEU A 164 12.40 5.05 -0.39
C LEU A 164 11.09 4.44 -0.95
N PRO A 165 10.25 3.75 -0.17
CA PRO A 165 8.97 3.24 -0.67
C PRO A 165 8.01 4.38 -1.04
N ALA A 166 8.02 5.50 -0.31
CA ALA A 166 7.19 6.66 -0.65
C ALA A 166 7.56 7.24 -2.03
N CYS A 167 8.86 7.35 -2.32
CA CYS A 167 9.40 7.77 -3.61
C CYS A 167 9.03 6.75 -4.69
N ALA A 168 9.25 5.46 -4.45
CA ALA A 168 9.03 4.39 -5.41
C ALA A 168 7.56 4.33 -5.91
N MET A 169 6.62 4.36 -4.97
CA MET A 169 5.18 4.39 -5.28
C MET A 169 4.80 5.62 -6.10
N MET A 170 5.26 6.80 -5.67
CA MET A 170 4.97 8.06 -6.34
C MET A 170 5.64 8.15 -7.73
N LEU A 171 6.88 7.67 -7.85
CA LEU A 171 7.65 7.67 -9.09
C LEU A 171 6.94 6.86 -10.18
N SER A 172 6.47 5.65 -9.84
CA SER A 172 5.69 4.83 -10.77
C SER A 172 4.39 5.54 -11.20
N ALA A 173 3.68 6.16 -10.26
CA ALA A 173 2.43 6.83 -10.55
C ALA A 173 2.61 8.08 -11.43
N LEU A 174 3.57 8.94 -11.09
CA LEU A 174 3.84 10.18 -11.82
C LEU A 174 4.47 9.93 -13.18
N ALA A 175 5.42 8.99 -13.29
CA ALA A 175 6.03 8.66 -14.57
C ALA A 175 5.00 8.09 -15.54
N HIS A 176 4.11 7.22 -15.06
CA HIS A 176 3.01 6.69 -15.86
C HIS A 176 2.04 7.81 -16.29
N ARG A 177 1.69 8.71 -15.37
CA ARG A 177 0.81 9.85 -15.66
C ARG A 177 1.41 10.79 -16.69
N LEU A 178 2.69 11.12 -16.56
CA LEU A 178 3.40 11.99 -17.49
C LEU A 178 3.56 11.33 -18.87
N GLU A 179 3.80 10.02 -18.92
CA GLU A 179 3.82 9.27 -20.18
C GLU A 179 2.48 9.43 -20.92
N MET A 180 1.35 9.32 -20.20
CA MET A 180 0.02 9.50 -20.78
C MET A 180 -0.20 10.94 -21.28
N LEU A 181 0.18 11.95 -20.49
CA LEU A 181 0.09 13.36 -20.90
C LEU A 181 0.89 13.65 -22.17
N MET A 182 2.11 13.10 -22.26
CA MET A 182 2.97 13.25 -23.43
C MET A 182 2.52 12.44 -24.65
N ALA A 183 1.65 11.43 -24.45
CA ALA A 183 1.04 10.67 -25.54
C ALA A 183 -0.27 11.32 -26.05
N GLY A 184 -0.87 12.22 -25.28
CA GLY A 184 -2.15 12.85 -25.61
C GLY A 184 -2.06 13.98 -26.64
N GLU A 185 -3.22 14.31 -27.22
CA GLU A 185 -3.37 15.38 -28.22
C GLU A 185 -2.96 16.76 -27.68
N GLU A 186 -3.17 17.01 -26.39
CA GLU A 186 -2.78 18.26 -25.74
C GLU A 186 -1.28 18.53 -25.90
N TYR A 187 -0.44 17.49 -25.81
CA TYR A 187 1.00 17.62 -26.02
C TYR A 187 1.30 18.06 -27.45
N CYS A 188 0.70 17.40 -28.44
CA CYS A 188 0.87 17.75 -29.86
C CYS A 188 0.44 19.19 -30.14
N HIS A 189 -0.70 19.62 -29.59
CA HIS A 189 -1.20 20.99 -29.76
C HIS A 189 -0.28 22.05 -29.12
N LEU A 190 0.21 21.78 -27.90
CA LEU A 190 1.15 22.68 -27.23
C LEU A 190 2.48 22.77 -27.98
N ARG A 191 2.96 21.67 -28.57
CA ARG A 191 4.15 21.64 -29.43
C ARG A 191 3.91 22.36 -30.75
N ALA A 192 2.74 22.20 -31.37
CA ALA A 192 2.36 22.92 -32.58
C ALA A 192 2.31 24.44 -32.38
N ARG A 193 2.01 24.89 -31.16
CA ARG A 193 2.12 26.31 -30.73
C ARG A 193 3.55 26.80 -30.49
N GLY A 194 4.57 25.97 -30.73
CA GLY A 194 5.97 26.32 -30.56
C GLY A 194 6.47 26.34 -29.12
N LEU A 195 5.71 25.78 -28.16
CA LEU A 195 6.13 25.77 -26.76
C LEU A 195 7.29 24.77 -26.53
N GLY A 196 8.31 25.22 -25.79
CA GLY A 196 9.43 24.39 -25.37
C GLY A 196 9.01 23.33 -24.34
N MET A 197 9.74 22.21 -24.28
CA MET A 197 9.41 21.09 -23.37
C MET A 197 9.38 21.55 -21.91
N GLY A 198 10.33 22.37 -21.46
CA GLY A 198 10.35 22.89 -20.09
C GLY A 198 9.10 23.70 -19.74
N THR A 199 8.64 24.55 -20.67
CA THR A 199 7.40 25.33 -20.50
C THR A 199 6.17 24.43 -20.45
N ILE A 200 6.09 23.41 -21.31
CA ILE A 200 5.01 22.43 -21.31
C ILE A 200 4.97 21.69 -19.97
N LEU A 201 6.10 21.16 -19.52
CA LEU A 201 6.20 20.42 -18.26
C LEU A 201 5.81 21.30 -17.06
N HIS A 202 6.43 22.47 -16.91
CA HIS A 202 6.25 23.30 -15.72
C HIS A 202 4.89 24.04 -15.69
N ARG A 203 4.42 24.56 -16.83
CA ARG A 203 3.21 25.40 -16.86
C ARG A 203 1.93 24.63 -17.15
N HIS A 204 2.02 23.52 -17.90
CA HIS A 204 0.83 22.77 -18.34
C HIS A 204 0.67 21.44 -17.60
N PHE A 205 1.74 20.65 -17.43
CA PHE A 205 1.62 19.30 -16.86
C PHE A 205 1.82 19.26 -15.33
N LEU A 206 2.72 20.06 -14.78
CA LEU A 206 3.02 20.10 -13.34
C LEU A 206 1.78 20.33 -12.45
N PRO A 207 0.83 21.23 -12.78
CA PRO A 207 -0.39 21.37 -11.99
C PRO A 207 -1.24 20.09 -11.94
N SER A 208 -1.28 19.31 -13.03
CA SER A 208 -1.95 18.01 -13.03
C SER A 208 -1.17 17.00 -12.19
N LEU A 209 0.16 16.99 -12.29
CA LEU A 209 0.99 16.07 -11.52
C LEU A 209 0.85 16.31 -10.01
N ILE A 210 0.83 17.56 -9.56
CA ILE A 210 0.63 17.90 -8.13
C ILE A 210 -0.74 17.41 -7.64
N LEU A 211 -1.79 17.57 -8.45
CA LEU A 211 -3.12 17.05 -8.11
C LEU A 211 -3.10 15.51 -8.00
N ASP A 212 -2.41 14.84 -8.92
CA ASP A 212 -2.28 13.39 -8.89
C ASP A 212 -1.42 12.92 -7.71
N MET A 213 -0.38 13.67 -7.31
CA MET A 213 0.37 13.42 -6.07
C MET A 213 -0.56 13.45 -4.85
N ALA A 214 -1.42 14.46 -4.76
CA ALA A 214 -2.35 14.57 -3.63
C ALA A 214 -3.34 13.39 -3.58
N ARG A 215 -3.81 12.94 -4.74
CA ARG A 215 -4.71 11.77 -4.86
C ARG A 215 -4.01 10.47 -4.49
N GLN A 216 -2.82 10.23 -5.03
CA GLN A 216 -2.01 9.04 -4.75
C GLN A 216 -1.52 9.02 -3.29
N GLY A 217 -1.35 10.19 -2.69
CA GLY A 217 -1.03 10.33 -1.28
C GLY A 217 -2.03 9.67 -0.34
N ARG A 218 -3.31 9.61 -0.73
CA ARG A 218 -4.34 8.94 0.06
C ARG A 218 -4.14 7.43 0.17
N ALA A 219 -3.58 6.80 -0.86
CA ALA A 219 -3.24 5.38 -0.83
C ALA A 219 -1.86 5.14 -0.20
N THR A 220 -0.92 6.08 -0.36
CA THR A 220 0.48 5.91 0.08
C THR A 220 0.67 6.08 1.58
N LEU A 221 0.09 7.12 2.18
CA LEU A 221 0.33 7.45 3.59
C LEU A 221 -0.03 6.35 4.59
N PRO A 222 -1.16 5.66 4.46
CA PRO A 222 -1.50 4.55 5.35
C PRO A 222 -0.58 3.33 5.23
N LEU A 223 -0.03 3.07 4.04
CA LEU A 223 1.01 2.05 3.91
C LEU A 223 2.26 2.46 4.68
N LEU A 224 2.64 3.74 4.63
CA LEU A 224 3.77 4.27 5.39
C LEU A 224 3.56 4.21 6.91
N VAL A 225 2.33 4.33 7.40
CA VAL A 225 2.02 4.10 8.83
C VAL A 225 2.31 2.66 9.25
N GLY A 226 2.08 1.67 8.39
CA GLY A 226 2.51 0.31 8.69
C GLY A 226 3.99 0.07 8.52
N PHE A 227 4.60 0.68 7.49
CA PHE A 227 6.03 0.54 7.25
C PHE A 227 6.87 1.21 8.33
N SER A 228 6.33 2.21 9.03
CA SER A 228 7.02 2.83 10.15
C SER A 228 7.20 1.88 11.33
N VAL A 229 6.36 0.86 11.50
CA VAL A 229 6.47 -0.12 12.60
C VAL A 229 7.83 -0.86 12.58
N PRO A 230 8.20 -1.62 11.52
CA PRO A 230 9.52 -2.26 11.44
C PRO A 230 10.66 -1.25 11.34
N VAL A 231 10.47 -0.12 10.65
CA VAL A 231 11.55 0.86 10.47
C VAL A 231 11.92 1.51 11.79
N GLU A 232 10.95 2.03 12.53
CA GLU A 232 11.19 2.64 13.84
C GLU A 232 11.71 1.62 14.85
N HIS A 233 11.22 0.38 14.81
CA HIS A 233 11.71 -0.69 15.68
C HIS A 233 13.19 -1.02 15.40
N ILE A 234 13.58 -1.20 14.13
CA ILE A 234 14.97 -1.51 13.75
C ILE A 234 15.92 -0.38 14.17
N PHE A 235 15.53 0.88 13.98
CA PHE A 235 16.37 2.03 14.33
C PHE A 235 16.28 2.45 15.81
N GLY A 236 15.44 1.79 16.62
CA GLY A 236 15.20 2.20 18.02
C GLY A 236 14.57 3.59 18.14
N PHE A 237 13.80 4.04 17.13
CA PHE A 237 13.16 5.34 17.13
C PHE A 237 11.97 5.35 18.10
N ASP A 238 11.92 6.32 19.01
CA ASP A 238 10.87 6.45 20.05
C ASP A 238 9.56 7.05 19.47
N GLY A 239 9.03 6.38 18.45
CA GLY A 239 7.75 6.69 17.82
C GLY A 239 6.66 5.66 18.14
N LEU A 240 5.47 5.93 17.61
CA LEU A 240 4.31 5.05 17.73
C LEU A 240 4.52 3.71 17.02
N GLY A 241 5.27 3.72 15.91
CA GLY A 241 5.62 2.52 15.16
C GLY A 241 6.57 1.62 15.94
N GLY A 242 7.65 2.19 16.49
CA GLY A 242 8.63 1.47 17.32
C GLY A 242 7.98 0.89 18.57
N PHE A 243 7.12 1.68 19.22
CA PHE A 243 6.28 1.20 20.32
C PHE A 243 5.39 0.03 19.92
N SER A 244 4.64 0.17 18.81
CA SER A 244 3.78 -0.91 18.32
C SER A 244 4.56 -2.19 18.01
N GLY A 245 5.75 -2.05 17.42
CA GLY A 245 6.67 -3.16 17.17
C GLY A 245 7.05 -3.88 18.46
N GLN A 246 7.43 -3.13 19.50
CA GLN A 246 7.76 -3.71 20.80
C GLN A 246 6.57 -4.45 21.43
N MET A 247 5.36 -3.87 21.36
CA MET A 247 4.15 -4.51 21.89
C MET A 247 3.80 -5.81 21.17
N LEU A 248 4.08 -5.87 19.86
CA LEU A 248 3.91 -7.09 19.06
C LEU A 248 4.92 -8.19 19.44
N LEU A 249 6.11 -7.81 19.93
CA LEU A 249 7.13 -8.76 20.38
C LEU A 249 6.88 -9.29 21.78
N THR A 250 6.57 -8.41 22.73
CA THR A 250 6.48 -8.79 24.14
C THR A 250 5.12 -9.37 24.50
N HIS A 251 4.06 -9.04 23.75
CA HIS A 251 2.67 -9.38 24.07
C HIS A 251 2.17 -8.86 25.44
N GLU A 252 2.95 -8.02 26.13
CA GLU A 252 2.71 -7.64 27.54
C GLU A 252 1.60 -6.59 27.72
N TYR A 253 1.18 -5.91 26.65
CA TYR A 253 0.22 -4.82 26.73
C TYR A 253 -0.94 -4.99 25.74
N THR A 254 -1.93 -5.79 26.15
CA THR A 254 -3.18 -6.04 25.41
C THR A 254 -3.98 -4.76 25.12
N LYS A 255 -3.72 -3.65 25.81
CA LYS A 255 -4.39 -2.36 25.60
C LYS A 255 -3.62 -1.38 24.71
N ALA A 256 -2.32 -1.59 24.52
CA ALA A 256 -1.44 -0.67 23.81
C ALA A 256 -1.66 -0.65 22.29
N LEU A 257 -1.83 -1.83 21.69
CA LEU A 257 -1.99 -1.98 20.25
C LEU A 257 -3.28 -1.32 19.72
N PRO A 258 -4.45 -1.50 20.38
CA PRO A 258 -5.66 -0.72 20.06
C PRO A 258 -5.45 0.80 20.14
N ALA A 259 -4.76 1.29 21.18
CA ALA A 259 -4.51 2.71 21.36
C ALA A 259 -3.60 3.27 20.25
N ALA A 260 -2.56 2.53 19.87
CA ALA A 260 -1.69 2.90 18.75
C ALA A 260 -2.44 2.93 17.42
N LEU A 261 -3.29 1.94 17.15
CA LEU A 261 -4.13 1.91 15.96
C LEU A 261 -5.10 3.10 15.89
N TYR A 262 -5.71 3.45 17.01
CA TYR A 262 -6.59 4.61 17.12
C TYR A 262 -5.87 5.93 16.82
N LEU A 263 -4.66 6.13 17.37
CA LEU A 263 -3.82 7.30 17.10
C LEU A 263 -3.34 7.35 15.64
N GLY A 264 -3.01 6.20 15.05
CA GLY A 264 -2.75 6.10 13.61
C GLY A 264 -3.92 6.60 12.77
N GLY A 265 -5.15 6.31 13.19
CA GLY A 265 -6.38 6.86 12.62
C GLY A 265 -6.44 8.39 12.62
N TRP A 266 -6.05 9.02 13.73
CA TRP A 266 -5.97 10.47 13.84
C TRP A 266 -4.92 11.07 12.91
N MET A 267 -3.76 10.43 12.79
CA MET A 267 -2.72 10.84 11.84
C MET A 267 -3.23 10.82 10.39
N LEU A 268 -3.94 9.76 10.00
CA LEU A 268 -4.57 9.65 8.68
C LEU A 268 -5.62 10.74 8.44
N LEU A 269 -6.45 11.04 9.44
CA LEU A 269 -7.42 12.13 9.36
C LEU A 269 -6.74 13.46 9.06
N LEU A 270 -5.65 13.77 9.77
CA LEU A 270 -4.88 15.00 9.57
C LEU A 270 -4.32 15.05 8.16
N TRP A 271 -3.59 14.02 7.72
CA TRP A 271 -3.03 14.03 6.38
C TRP A 271 -4.09 14.09 5.28
N PHE A 272 -5.19 13.32 5.39
CA PHE A 272 -6.26 13.36 4.38
C PHE A 272 -6.94 14.72 4.32
N SER A 273 -7.03 15.42 5.44
CA SER A 273 -7.50 16.80 5.50
C SER A 273 -6.53 17.75 4.79
N LEU A 274 -5.22 17.60 5.02
CA LEU A 274 -4.17 18.36 4.34
C LEU A 274 -4.20 18.14 2.81
N LEU A 275 -4.21 16.88 2.36
CA LEU A 275 -4.30 16.53 0.94
C LEU A 275 -5.62 17.04 0.31
N GLY A 276 -6.73 16.95 1.06
CA GLY A 276 -8.01 17.51 0.64
C GLY A 276 -7.99 19.04 0.45
N MET A 277 -7.17 19.78 1.22
CA MET A 277 -6.96 21.20 0.98
C MET A 277 -6.20 21.47 -0.33
N VAL A 278 -5.20 20.66 -0.65
CA VAL A 278 -4.45 20.76 -1.92
C VAL A 278 -5.36 20.51 -3.12
N GLU A 279 -6.20 19.47 -3.05
CA GLU A 279 -7.18 19.16 -4.10
C GLU A 279 -8.19 20.30 -4.29
N ARG A 280 -8.70 20.89 -3.20
CA ARG A 280 -9.65 22.01 -3.27
C ARG A 280 -9.06 23.28 -3.88
N ARG A 281 -7.75 23.52 -3.71
CA ARG A 281 -7.05 24.69 -4.26
C ARG A 281 -6.61 24.51 -5.71
N SER A 282 -6.56 23.27 -6.21
CA SER A 282 -6.03 22.98 -7.54
C SER A 282 -7.05 23.34 -8.63
N PRO A 283 -6.75 24.32 -9.53
CA PRO A 283 -7.65 24.70 -10.63
C PRO A 283 -7.76 23.62 -11.71
N ALA A 284 -6.88 22.61 -11.67
CA ALA A 284 -6.71 21.58 -12.68
C ALA A 284 -7.69 20.39 -12.54
N ALA A 285 -8.91 20.60 -12.06
CA ALA A 285 -9.95 19.56 -12.01
C ALA A 285 -10.52 19.22 -13.40
N ARG A 286 -9.70 19.22 -14.45
CA ARG A 286 -10.08 18.69 -15.76
C ARG A 286 -9.89 17.19 -15.74
N VAL A 287 -10.98 16.47 -16.00
CA VAL A 287 -10.96 15.04 -16.27
C VAL A 287 -10.17 14.86 -17.56
N LEU A 288 -8.95 14.34 -17.44
CA LEU A 288 -8.23 13.86 -18.62
C LEU A 288 -8.90 12.55 -19.05
N PRO A 289 -9.19 12.37 -20.35
CA PRO A 289 -9.75 11.12 -20.84
C PRO A 289 -8.83 9.96 -20.44
N ALA A 290 -9.43 8.86 -19.99
CA ALA A 290 -8.71 7.61 -19.83
C ALA A 290 -8.19 7.21 -21.22
N TYR A 291 -6.89 7.37 -21.44
CA TYR A 291 -6.29 6.94 -22.69
C TYR A 291 -6.14 5.42 -22.61
N PRO A 292 -6.70 4.64 -23.55
CA PRO A 292 -6.51 3.20 -23.54
C PRO A 292 -5.01 2.93 -23.66
N GLU A 293 -4.43 2.28 -22.64
CA GLU A 293 -3.14 1.63 -22.83
C GLU A 293 -3.32 0.65 -23.99
N GLY A 294 -2.53 0.79 -25.06
CA GLY A 294 -2.67 -0.09 -26.21
C GLY A 294 -2.54 -1.56 -25.80
N GLU A 295 -3.48 -2.40 -26.27
CA GLU A 295 -3.58 -3.86 -26.03
C GLU A 295 -2.23 -4.57 -25.93
N GLY A 296 -1.31 -4.28 -26.86
CA GLY A 296 0.01 -4.91 -26.91
C GLY A 296 0.88 -4.68 -25.65
N ARG A 297 0.70 -3.56 -24.94
CA ARG A 297 1.50 -3.22 -23.74
C ARG A 297 1.06 -4.00 -22.51
N ALA A 298 -0.25 -4.16 -22.35
CA ALA A 298 -0.81 -4.98 -21.28
C ALA A 298 -0.34 -6.44 -21.44
N LEU A 299 -0.33 -6.94 -22.68
CA LEU A 299 0.13 -8.28 -23.01
C LEU A 299 1.63 -8.48 -22.73
N ILE A 300 2.51 -7.55 -23.12
CA ILE A 300 3.95 -7.67 -22.83
C ILE A 300 4.21 -7.67 -21.32
N CYS A 301 3.53 -6.81 -20.55
CA CYS A 301 3.65 -6.82 -19.09
C CYS A 301 3.13 -8.13 -18.48
N ALA A 302 2.02 -8.64 -19.00
CA ALA A 302 1.43 -9.91 -18.58
C ALA A 302 2.39 -11.07 -18.82
N ILE A 303 2.97 -11.15 -20.03
CA ILE A 303 3.95 -12.17 -20.40
C ILE A 303 5.18 -12.05 -19.49
N GLY A 304 5.73 -10.84 -19.30
CA GLY A 304 6.86 -10.62 -18.40
C GLY A 304 6.56 -11.04 -16.96
N GLY A 305 5.36 -10.71 -16.45
CA GLY A 305 4.88 -11.14 -15.15
C GLY A 305 4.72 -12.65 -15.04
N ALA A 306 4.16 -13.30 -16.05
CA ALA A 306 3.97 -14.75 -16.11
C ALA A 306 5.29 -15.52 -16.23
N VAL A 307 6.23 -15.03 -17.04
CA VAL A 307 7.58 -15.59 -17.15
C VAL A 307 8.32 -15.46 -15.83
N LEU A 308 8.25 -14.30 -15.17
CA LEU A 308 8.85 -14.11 -13.85
C LEU A 308 8.20 -15.03 -12.80
N LEU A 309 6.88 -15.16 -12.82
CA LEU A 309 6.12 -16.05 -11.95
C LEU A 309 6.54 -17.51 -12.14
N LEU A 310 6.62 -17.98 -13.39
CA LEU A 310 7.06 -19.34 -13.72
C LEU A 310 8.52 -19.57 -13.35
N ALA A 311 9.40 -18.61 -13.65
CA ALA A 311 10.81 -18.67 -13.29
C ALA A 311 10.95 -18.80 -11.78
N LEU A 312 10.21 -18.00 -11.01
CA LEU A 312 10.14 -18.14 -9.56
C LEU A 312 9.66 -19.57 -9.24
N LEU A 313 8.47 -20.00 -9.65
CA LEU A 313 7.95 -21.34 -9.29
C LEU A 313 8.89 -22.51 -9.59
N VAL A 314 9.73 -22.39 -10.63
CA VAL A 314 10.67 -23.41 -11.07
C VAL A 314 12.03 -23.31 -10.37
N LEU A 315 12.51 -22.10 -10.04
CA LEU A 315 13.86 -21.86 -9.50
C LEU A 315 14.27 -22.78 -8.32
N PRO A 316 13.41 -23.05 -7.32
CA PRO A 316 13.75 -23.93 -6.21
C PRO A 316 14.13 -25.35 -6.62
N TYR A 317 13.52 -25.86 -7.70
CA TYR A 317 13.75 -27.23 -8.14
C TYR A 317 15.12 -27.41 -8.81
N TRP A 318 15.76 -26.31 -9.22
CA TRP A 318 17.08 -26.32 -9.86
C TRP A 318 18.21 -25.95 -8.91
N MET A 319 17.91 -25.37 -7.75
CA MET A 319 18.88 -24.96 -6.76
C MET A 319 19.10 -26.10 -5.74
N GLN A 320 20.35 -26.56 -5.57
CA GLN A 320 20.72 -27.62 -4.63
C GLN A 320 21.17 -27.05 -3.28
N GLY A 321 20.69 -27.60 -2.15
CA GLY A 321 21.15 -27.27 -0.79
C GLY A 321 20.04 -27.21 0.27
N GLU A 322 20.37 -27.47 1.54
CA GLU A 322 19.40 -27.48 2.66
C GLU A 322 18.72 -26.12 2.88
N ALA A 323 19.47 -25.02 2.73
CA ALA A 323 18.93 -23.66 2.84
C ALA A 323 17.84 -23.38 1.79
N ILE A 324 18.01 -23.92 0.59
CA ILE A 324 17.05 -23.77 -0.52
C ILE A 324 15.82 -24.65 -0.30
N GLY A 325 15.98 -25.88 0.20
CA GLY A 325 14.85 -26.75 0.55
C GLY A 325 13.97 -26.13 1.63
N ASN A 326 14.57 -25.44 2.60
CA ASN A 326 13.83 -24.64 3.58
C ASN A 326 13.11 -23.47 2.91
N ALA A 327 13.82 -22.65 2.11
CA ALA A 327 13.22 -21.55 1.37
C ALA A 327 12.02 -21.98 0.49
N GLN A 328 12.11 -23.15 -0.17
CA GLN A 328 11.03 -23.71 -0.99
C GLN A 328 9.76 -24.02 -0.19
N ARG A 329 9.89 -24.57 1.02
CA ARG A 329 8.74 -24.87 1.88
C ARG A 329 8.06 -23.59 2.38
N VAL A 330 8.87 -22.62 2.82
CA VAL A 330 8.39 -21.31 3.25
C VAL A 330 7.61 -20.62 2.14
N TRP A 331 8.21 -20.62 0.95
CA TRP A 331 7.64 -20.07 -0.26
C TRP A 331 6.24 -20.61 -0.56
N TRP A 332 6.11 -21.92 -0.76
CA TRP A 332 4.82 -22.49 -1.16
C TRP A 332 3.73 -22.19 -0.13
N ARG A 333 4.08 -22.21 1.15
CA ARG A 333 3.16 -21.92 2.23
C ARG A 333 2.63 -20.47 2.19
N GLU A 334 3.50 -19.47 2.04
CA GLU A 334 3.06 -18.07 2.00
C GLU A 334 2.13 -17.82 0.81
N ILE A 335 2.49 -18.35 -0.35
CA ILE A 335 1.71 -18.15 -1.57
C ILE A 335 0.38 -18.86 -1.50
N LEU A 336 0.35 -20.10 -1.02
CA LEU A 336 -0.89 -20.84 -0.84
C LEU A 336 -1.80 -20.12 0.16
N PHE A 337 -1.25 -19.59 1.24
CA PHE A 337 -2.03 -18.80 2.19
C PHE A 337 -2.61 -17.53 1.54
N VAL A 338 -1.78 -16.74 0.84
CA VAL A 338 -2.25 -15.53 0.14
C VAL A 338 -3.28 -15.87 -0.94
N ALA A 339 -3.10 -16.97 -1.66
CA ALA A 339 -4.05 -17.45 -2.65
C ALA A 339 -5.37 -17.90 -2.01
N GLN A 340 -5.35 -18.54 -0.84
CA GLN A 340 -6.54 -18.91 -0.08
C GLN A 340 -7.30 -17.67 0.41
N VAL A 341 -6.60 -16.72 1.04
CA VAL A 341 -7.18 -15.43 1.46
C VAL A 341 -7.84 -14.74 0.26
N MET A 342 -7.15 -14.72 -0.87
CA MET A 342 -7.67 -14.08 -2.08
C MET A 342 -8.83 -14.84 -2.70
N GLY A 343 -8.80 -16.17 -2.69
CA GLY A 343 -9.89 -17.02 -3.13
C GLY A 343 -11.17 -16.75 -2.34
N VAL A 344 -11.08 -16.70 -1.00
CA VAL A 344 -12.21 -16.33 -0.14
C VAL A 344 -12.72 -14.93 -0.49
N ALA A 345 -11.84 -13.95 -0.59
CA ALA A 345 -12.23 -12.57 -0.90
C ALA A 345 -12.93 -12.43 -2.26
N VAL A 346 -12.42 -13.11 -3.29
CA VAL A 346 -13.02 -13.16 -4.63
C VAL A 346 -14.40 -13.83 -4.59
N VAL A 347 -14.54 -14.95 -3.88
CA VAL A 347 -15.83 -15.62 -3.71
C VAL A 347 -16.84 -14.71 -3.01
N VAL A 348 -16.45 -14.04 -1.92
CA VAL A 348 -17.32 -13.07 -1.21
C VAL A 348 -17.73 -11.92 -2.13
N VAL A 349 -16.80 -11.38 -2.91
CA VAL A 349 -17.08 -10.31 -3.89
C VAL A 349 -18.08 -10.78 -4.95
N LEU A 350 -17.89 -11.98 -5.51
CA LEU A 350 -18.79 -12.54 -6.54
C LEU A 350 -20.18 -12.86 -5.97
N VAL A 351 -20.26 -13.48 -4.79
CA VAL A 351 -21.52 -13.86 -4.14
C VAL A 351 -22.32 -12.64 -3.69
N SER A 352 -21.65 -11.55 -3.30
CA SER A 352 -22.31 -10.31 -2.88
C SER A 352 -22.83 -9.46 -4.06
N MET A 353 -22.38 -9.73 -5.28
CA MET A 353 -22.69 -8.92 -6.45
C MET A 353 -24.21 -8.83 -6.79
N PRO A 354 -25.00 -9.92 -6.73
CA PRO A 354 -26.44 -9.86 -6.93
C PRO A 354 -27.17 -9.01 -5.86
N LEU A 355 -26.68 -9.04 -4.63
CA LEU A 355 -27.26 -8.29 -3.51
C LEU A 355 -27.15 -6.77 -3.73
N TRP A 356 -26.08 -6.30 -4.40
CA TRP A 356 -25.91 -4.88 -4.69
C TRP A 356 -26.94 -4.32 -5.65
N GLN A 357 -27.36 -5.11 -6.66
CA GLN A 357 -28.35 -4.67 -7.63
C GLN A 357 -29.73 -4.49 -6.97
N GLY A 358 -30.07 -5.36 -6.01
CA GLY A 358 -31.26 -5.18 -5.17
C GLY A 358 -31.14 -3.95 -4.27
N TRP A 359 -29.97 -3.72 -3.68
CA TRP A 359 -29.74 -2.61 -2.74
C TRP A 359 -29.86 -1.22 -3.38
N ASP A 360 -29.37 -1.06 -4.61
CA ASP A 360 -29.44 0.21 -5.34
C ASP A 360 -30.88 0.63 -5.66
N ARG A 361 -31.83 -0.33 -5.74
CA ARG A 361 -33.28 -0.03 -5.85
C ARG A 361 -33.89 0.45 -4.53
N ILE A 362 -33.40 -0.05 -3.39
CA ILE A 362 -34.03 0.20 -2.07
C ILE A 362 -33.50 1.50 -1.44
N ARG A 363 -32.20 1.82 -1.56
CA ARG A 363 -31.62 3.05 -0.98
C ARG A 363 -30.53 3.68 -1.87
N PRO A 364 -30.90 4.45 -2.91
CA PRO A 364 -29.94 5.12 -3.79
C PRO A 364 -29.06 6.17 -3.08
N LYS A 365 -29.46 6.65 -1.89
CA LYS A 365 -28.71 7.65 -1.11
C LYS A 365 -27.62 7.07 -0.22
N TRP A 366 -27.62 5.76 0.07
CA TRP A 366 -26.56 5.11 0.83
C TRP A 366 -25.38 4.83 -0.09
N ASN A 367 -24.67 5.90 -0.44
CA ASN A 367 -23.36 5.80 -1.06
C ASN A 367 -22.42 5.16 -0.05
N PHE A 368 -22.07 3.89 -0.27
CA PHE A 368 -20.91 3.20 0.33
C PHE A 368 -19.57 3.86 -0.05
N GLY A 369 -19.53 5.18 -0.22
CA GLY A 369 -18.29 5.93 -0.37
C GLY A 369 -17.42 5.93 0.89
N LEU A 370 -17.90 5.31 1.98
CA LEU A 370 -17.06 4.82 3.09
C LEU A 370 -15.93 3.91 2.58
N VAL A 371 -16.15 3.28 1.43
CA VAL A 371 -15.37 2.16 0.92
C VAL A 371 -14.79 2.54 -0.45
N SER A 372 -14.32 3.78 -0.67
CA SER A 372 -13.65 4.06 -1.95
C SER A 372 -12.41 3.16 -2.09
N PRO A 373 -12.08 2.59 -3.27
CA PRO A 373 -10.99 1.64 -3.42
C PRO A 373 -9.67 2.11 -2.81
N GLY A 374 -9.36 3.41 -2.95
CA GLY A 374 -8.19 4.04 -2.34
C GLY A 374 -8.24 4.18 -0.82
N VAL A 375 -9.43 4.31 -0.22
CA VAL A 375 -9.64 4.30 1.25
C VAL A 375 -9.61 2.86 1.79
N ASN A 376 -9.91 1.85 0.98
CA ASN A 376 -9.79 0.45 1.37
C ASN A 376 -8.35 -0.05 1.30
N GLU A 377 -7.61 0.32 0.24
CA GLU A 377 -6.16 0.09 0.15
C GLU A 377 -5.41 0.78 1.31
N ALA A 378 -5.92 1.94 1.72
CA ALA A 378 -5.41 2.76 2.80
C ALA A 378 -5.73 2.25 4.22
N VAL A 379 -7.01 1.98 4.52
CA VAL A 379 -7.47 1.85 5.90
C VAL A 379 -7.85 0.41 6.28
N LEU A 380 -8.15 -0.44 5.31
CA LEU A 380 -8.79 -1.73 5.57
C LEU A 380 -7.83 -2.92 5.72
N LEU A 381 -6.52 -2.74 5.61
CA LEU A 381 -5.56 -3.85 5.72
C LEU A 381 -4.63 -3.79 6.94
N PRO A 382 -4.00 -2.64 7.27
CA PRO A 382 -3.04 -2.59 8.38
C PRO A 382 -3.73 -2.97 9.71
N ALA A 383 -4.90 -2.38 9.95
CA ALA A 383 -5.69 -2.51 11.17
C ALA A 383 -6.37 -3.89 11.37
N LEU A 384 -6.73 -4.57 10.28
CA LEU A 384 -7.52 -5.81 10.33
C LEU A 384 -6.64 -7.07 10.35
N LEU A 385 -5.36 -6.97 9.95
CA LEU A 385 -4.41 -8.08 9.93
C LEU A 385 -3.41 -8.07 11.10
N PHE A 386 -3.08 -6.91 11.71
CA PHE A 386 -2.29 -6.90 12.95
C PHE A 386 -2.97 -7.72 14.08
N GLY A 387 -4.31 -7.76 14.09
CA GLY A 387 -5.11 -8.39 15.15
C GLY A 387 -5.63 -9.80 14.90
N ALA A 388 -5.76 -10.24 13.64
CA ALA A 388 -6.33 -11.56 13.34
C ALA A 388 -5.29 -12.70 13.33
N LEU A 389 -3.99 -12.41 13.25
CA LEU A 389 -2.95 -13.43 13.02
C LEU A 389 -1.86 -13.52 14.09
N ALA A 390 -1.80 -12.62 15.07
CA ALA A 390 -0.80 -12.78 16.12
C ALA A 390 -1.04 -14.04 17.00
N TRP A 391 -2.23 -14.66 16.93
CA TRP A 391 -2.67 -15.74 17.84
C TRP A 391 -3.43 -16.90 17.17
N LEU A 392 -3.85 -16.80 15.90
CA LEU A 392 -4.68 -17.81 15.26
C LEU A 392 -3.86 -18.67 14.28
N ASP A 393 -3.41 -19.83 14.76
CA ASP A 393 -2.87 -20.95 13.99
C ASP A 393 -3.91 -21.60 13.04
N VAL A 394 -4.82 -20.83 12.42
CA VAL A 394 -6.08 -21.36 11.89
C VAL A 394 -6.47 -20.80 10.51
N PRO A 395 -7.06 -21.63 9.60
CA PRO A 395 -7.75 -21.17 8.38
C PRO A 395 -8.80 -20.07 8.58
N MET A 396 -9.27 -19.84 9.80
CA MET A 396 -10.18 -18.74 10.15
C MET A 396 -9.55 -17.36 9.94
N ALA A 397 -8.23 -17.24 10.09
CA ALA A 397 -7.53 -15.98 9.82
C ALA A 397 -7.52 -15.66 8.32
N ALA A 398 -7.37 -16.68 7.46
CA ALA A 398 -7.50 -16.52 6.02
C ALA A 398 -8.91 -16.08 5.61
N ILE A 399 -9.94 -16.62 6.27
CA ILE A 399 -11.34 -16.22 6.05
C ILE A 399 -11.56 -14.77 6.49
N GLY A 400 -11.13 -14.39 7.68
CA GLY A 400 -11.28 -13.03 8.20
C GLY A 400 -10.54 -11.99 7.35
N ALA A 401 -9.29 -12.27 6.99
CA ALA A 401 -8.52 -11.43 6.07
C ALA A 401 -9.19 -11.35 4.68
N GLY A 402 -9.69 -12.48 4.18
CA GLY A 402 -10.39 -12.55 2.90
C GLY A 402 -11.67 -11.71 2.90
N MET A 403 -12.46 -11.76 3.98
CA MET A 403 -13.64 -10.92 4.16
C MET A 403 -13.26 -9.43 4.24
N ALA A 404 -12.21 -9.07 4.98
CA ALA A 404 -11.75 -7.68 5.07
C ALA A 404 -11.34 -7.12 3.70
N LEU A 405 -10.53 -7.88 2.96
CA LEU A 405 -10.11 -7.55 1.60
C LEU A 405 -11.29 -7.43 0.65
N SER A 406 -12.28 -8.31 0.79
CA SER A 406 -13.44 -8.33 -0.08
C SER A 406 -14.12 -6.96 -0.14
N LEU A 407 -14.18 -6.19 0.96
CA LEU A 407 -14.75 -4.83 0.99
C LEU A 407 -14.11 -3.90 -0.06
N GLY A 408 -12.79 -4.02 -0.24
CA GLY A 408 -12.02 -3.36 -1.30
C GLY A 408 -12.54 -3.67 -2.70
N GLY A 409 -12.58 -4.97 -3.03
CA GLY A 409 -13.02 -5.46 -4.33
C GLY A 409 -14.50 -5.19 -4.58
N MET A 410 -15.32 -5.29 -3.54
CA MET A 410 -16.76 -5.05 -3.60
C MET A 410 -17.06 -3.62 -4.04
N ALA A 411 -16.38 -2.63 -3.46
CA ALA A 411 -16.61 -1.24 -3.86
C ALA A 411 -16.10 -0.93 -5.27
N LEU A 412 -14.94 -1.45 -5.64
CA LEU A 412 -14.39 -1.29 -7.00
C LEU A 412 -15.35 -1.87 -8.04
N LEU A 413 -15.74 -3.13 -7.88
CA LEU A 413 -16.63 -3.78 -8.85
C LEU A 413 -18.02 -3.18 -8.85
N ARG A 414 -18.52 -2.69 -7.71
CA ARG A 414 -19.81 -1.99 -7.68
C ARG A 414 -19.78 -0.70 -8.49
N GLU A 415 -18.72 0.10 -8.37
CA GLU A 415 -18.58 1.34 -9.13
C GLU A 415 -18.54 1.07 -10.63
N GLN A 416 -17.75 0.08 -11.05
CA GLN A 416 -17.71 -0.35 -12.45
C GLN A 416 -19.02 -0.97 -12.92
N ALA A 417 -19.67 -1.81 -12.10
CA ALA A 417 -20.96 -2.40 -12.43
C ALA A 417 -22.03 -1.31 -12.62
N ARG A 418 -22.00 -0.25 -11.82
CA ARG A 418 -22.88 0.92 -11.99
C ARG A 418 -22.60 1.62 -13.32
N GLU A 419 -21.33 1.90 -13.64
CA GLU A 419 -20.97 2.52 -14.92
C GLU A 419 -21.42 1.66 -16.11
N LEU A 420 -21.15 0.35 -16.07
CA LEU A 420 -21.58 -0.60 -17.09
C LEU A 420 -23.09 -0.72 -17.19
N SER A 421 -23.81 -0.67 -16.07
CA SER A 421 -25.28 -0.77 -16.06
C SER A 421 -25.97 0.42 -16.71
N THR A 422 -25.30 1.57 -16.79
CA THR A 422 -25.77 2.76 -17.50
C THR A 422 -25.39 2.79 -18.98
N ARG A 423 -24.68 1.76 -19.49
CA ARG A 423 -24.35 1.69 -20.92
C ARG A 423 -25.57 1.20 -21.71
N ARG A 424 -25.77 1.81 -22.88
CA ARG A 424 -26.88 1.52 -23.81
C ARG A 424 -27.06 0.03 -24.14
N MET A 425 -25.97 -0.75 -24.16
CA MET A 425 -26.03 -2.20 -24.40
C MET A 425 -26.81 -2.96 -23.31
N VAL A 426 -26.63 -2.58 -22.05
CA VAL A 426 -27.34 -3.21 -20.93
C VAL A 426 -28.81 -2.80 -20.95
N GLU A 427 -29.09 -1.54 -21.31
CA GLU A 427 -30.46 -1.05 -21.48
C GLU A 427 -31.18 -1.74 -22.64
N ALA A 428 -30.50 -1.93 -23.78
CA ALA A 428 -31.04 -2.65 -24.93
C ALA A 428 -31.37 -4.10 -24.58
N SER A 429 -30.48 -4.79 -23.85
CA SER A 429 -30.71 -6.17 -23.44
C SER A 429 -31.88 -6.30 -22.46
N ARG A 430 -32.07 -5.30 -21.58
CA ARG A 430 -33.28 -5.20 -20.74
C ARG A 430 -34.55 -4.98 -21.57
N MET A 431 -34.49 -4.16 -22.62
CA MET A 431 -35.63 -3.93 -23.52
C MET A 431 -36.00 -5.18 -24.32
N LEU A 432 -35.02 -6.05 -24.62
CA LEU A 432 -35.22 -7.35 -25.26
C LEU A 432 -35.77 -8.43 -24.30
N GLY A 433 -36.10 -8.07 -23.05
CA GLY A 433 -36.68 -9.00 -22.08
C GLY A 433 -35.68 -9.97 -21.46
N GLU A 434 -34.37 -9.72 -21.58
CA GLU A 434 -33.38 -10.58 -20.95
C GLU A 434 -33.52 -10.52 -19.42
N ASN A 435 -33.50 -11.69 -18.78
CA ASN A 435 -33.59 -11.79 -17.33
C ASN A 435 -32.29 -11.28 -16.66
N ILE A 436 -32.37 -10.91 -15.38
CA ILE A 436 -31.23 -10.40 -14.60
C ILE A 436 -30.02 -11.36 -14.64
N PRO A 437 -30.17 -12.69 -14.51
CA PRO A 437 -29.04 -13.62 -14.62
C PRO A 437 -28.37 -13.60 -16.00
N GLY A 438 -29.14 -13.47 -17.08
CA GLY A 438 -28.61 -13.33 -18.44
C GLY A 438 -27.77 -12.06 -18.59
N ILE A 439 -28.32 -10.91 -18.16
CA ILE A 439 -27.61 -9.63 -18.19
C ILE A 439 -26.31 -9.69 -17.36
N LEU A 440 -26.39 -10.32 -16.18
CA LEU A 440 -25.23 -10.49 -15.31
C LEU A 440 -24.15 -11.32 -16.00
N LYS A 441 -24.50 -12.46 -16.61
CA LYS A 441 -23.57 -13.38 -17.24
C LYS A 441 -22.98 -12.83 -18.55
N HIS A 442 -23.83 -12.36 -19.46
CA HIS A 442 -23.43 -11.99 -20.82
C HIS A 442 -22.77 -10.62 -20.90
N HIS A 443 -23.20 -9.67 -20.05
CA HIS A 443 -22.68 -8.31 -20.07
C HIS A 443 -21.77 -8.04 -18.87
N LEU A 444 -22.30 -8.08 -17.65
CA LEU A 444 -21.56 -7.56 -16.50
C LEU A 444 -20.33 -8.41 -16.12
N LEU A 445 -20.48 -9.73 -15.97
CA LEU A 445 -19.40 -10.60 -15.52
C LEU A 445 -18.22 -10.59 -16.49
N ARG A 446 -18.49 -10.60 -17.80
CA ARG A 446 -17.45 -10.54 -18.84
C ARG A 446 -16.60 -9.27 -18.75
N PHE A 447 -17.20 -8.13 -18.44
CA PHE A 447 -16.47 -6.86 -18.30
C PHE A 447 -15.86 -6.65 -16.91
N LEU A 448 -16.41 -7.28 -15.87
CA LEU A 448 -15.92 -7.16 -14.50
C LEU A 448 -14.82 -8.16 -14.16
N LEU A 449 -14.77 -9.32 -14.84
CA LEU A 449 -13.77 -10.35 -14.58
C LEU A 449 -12.32 -9.87 -14.75
N PRO A 450 -11.98 -9.06 -15.77
CA PRO A 450 -10.65 -8.46 -15.84
C PRO A 450 -10.40 -7.54 -14.63
N SER A 451 -11.29 -6.61 -14.32
CA SER A 451 -11.10 -5.72 -13.18
C SER A 451 -10.95 -6.46 -11.85
N LEU A 452 -11.70 -7.55 -11.66
CA LEU A 452 -11.58 -8.44 -10.52
C LEU A 452 -10.20 -9.12 -10.48
N GLY A 453 -9.71 -9.62 -11.61
CA GLY A 453 -8.35 -10.18 -11.73
C GLY A 453 -7.27 -9.15 -11.40
N ASN A 454 -7.36 -7.95 -11.98
CA ASN A 454 -6.43 -6.85 -11.72
C ASN A 454 -6.42 -6.48 -10.23
N TRP A 455 -7.59 -6.36 -9.61
CA TRP A 455 -7.72 -6.13 -8.17
C TRP A 455 -7.11 -7.26 -7.35
N ALA A 456 -7.44 -8.51 -7.66
CA ALA A 456 -6.97 -9.69 -6.92
C ALA A 456 -5.44 -9.76 -6.93
N PHE A 457 -4.80 -9.66 -8.10
CA PHE A 457 -3.34 -9.71 -8.19
C PHE A 457 -2.64 -8.55 -7.46
N ARG A 458 -3.21 -7.33 -7.51
CA ARG A 458 -2.69 -6.19 -6.74
C ARG A 458 -2.80 -6.42 -5.24
N MET A 459 -3.93 -6.97 -4.77
CA MET A 459 -4.13 -7.30 -3.36
C MET A 459 -3.22 -8.44 -2.90
N MET A 460 -3.01 -9.48 -3.71
CA MET A 460 -2.05 -10.54 -3.40
C MET A 460 -0.63 -9.99 -3.21
N SER A 461 -0.19 -9.08 -4.07
CA SER A 461 1.11 -8.40 -3.90
C SER A 461 1.16 -7.61 -2.60
N ALA A 462 0.12 -6.83 -2.28
CA ALA A 462 0.09 -6.08 -1.03
C ALA A 462 0.10 -7.01 0.20
N LEU A 463 -0.66 -8.10 0.17
CA LEU A 463 -0.74 -9.08 1.26
C LEU A 463 0.59 -9.75 1.54
N LEU A 464 1.34 -10.15 0.51
CA LEU A 464 2.68 -10.71 0.69
C LEU A 464 3.60 -9.74 1.43
N LEU A 465 3.58 -8.46 1.04
CA LEU A 465 4.37 -7.42 1.70
C LEU A 465 3.95 -7.25 3.17
N TRP A 466 2.65 -7.17 3.45
CA TRP A 466 2.14 -7.04 4.83
C TRP A 466 2.42 -8.27 5.69
N MET A 467 2.28 -9.48 5.14
CA MET A 467 2.61 -10.71 5.85
C MET A 467 4.08 -10.77 6.23
N SER A 468 4.97 -10.34 5.33
CA SER A 468 6.40 -10.26 5.66
C SER A 468 6.67 -9.34 6.85
N ILE A 469 5.94 -8.23 6.97
CA ILE A 469 6.05 -7.30 8.11
C ILE A 469 5.47 -7.91 9.39
N ILE A 470 4.30 -8.56 9.32
CA ILE A 470 3.66 -9.15 10.51
C ILE A 470 4.50 -10.30 11.05
N HIS A 471 4.98 -11.18 10.18
CA HIS A 471 5.79 -12.34 10.59
C HIS A 471 7.18 -11.97 11.09
N TRP A 472 7.69 -10.79 10.75
CA TRP A 472 8.88 -10.24 11.41
C TRP A 472 8.67 -10.15 12.92
N PHE A 473 7.51 -9.66 13.38
CA PHE A 473 7.26 -9.47 14.81
C PHE A 473 6.75 -10.74 15.52
N VAL A 474 5.87 -11.50 14.88
CA VAL A 474 5.09 -12.55 15.57
C VAL A 474 5.83 -13.89 15.72
N ALA A 475 6.85 -14.18 14.91
CA ALA A 475 7.31 -15.56 14.73
C ALA A 475 8.28 -16.13 15.81
N GLY A 476 8.20 -15.66 17.06
CA GLY A 476 9.00 -16.18 18.18
C GLY A 476 8.46 -17.46 18.85
N ALA A 477 7.31 -18.00 18.43
CA ALA A 477 6.61 -19.04 19.19
C ALA A 477 6.80 -20.49 18.68
N GLY A 478 7.52 -20.73 17.58
CA GLY A 478 7.69 -22.08 17.03
C GLY A 478 9.16 -22.49 16.90
N GLU A 479 9.64 -23.36 17.79
CA GLU A 479 10.87 -24.12 17.55
C GLU A 479 10.68 -24.99 16.29
N GLY A 480 11.36 -24.68 15.17
CA GLY A 480 11.43 -25.58 14.01
C GLY A 480 11.41 -24.95 12.60
N THR A 481 11.46 -25.82 11.59
CA THR A 481 11.58 -25.58 10.13
C THR A 481 10.42 -24.80 9.47
N ASN A 482 9.55 -24.18 10.26
CA ASN A 482 8.29 -23.57 9.83
C ASN A 482 8.37 -22.03 9.79
N LEU A 483 9.53 -21.46 9.47
CA LEU A 483 9.75 -20.01 9.49
C LEU A 483 9.11 -19.32 8.28
N TRP A 484 8.49 -18.17 8.48
CA TRP A 484 7.96 -17.32 7.39
C TRP A 484 9.06 -16.38 6.88
N TRP A 485 8.91 -15.73 5.72
CA TRP A 485 9.97 -14.85 5.18
C TRP A 485 10.31 -13.68 6.13
N GLY A 486 9.29 -13.08 6.74
CA GLY A 486 9.45 -12.07 7.79
C GLY A 486 10.28 -12.57 8.97
N ALA A 487 9.97 -13.79 9.43
CA ALA A 487 10.64 -14.44 10.55
C ALA A 487 12.12 -14.74 10.23
N GLN A 488 12.39 -15.26 9.02
CA GLN A 488 13.75 -15.53 8.57
C GLN A 488 14.60 -14.27 8.51
N MET A 489 14.04 -13.18 7.96
CA MET A 489 14.74 -11.90 7.93
C MET A 489 15.06 -11.40 9.33
N ARG A 490 14.19 -11.62 10.32
CA ARG A 490 14.44 -11.25 11.72
C ARG A 490 15.55 -12.09 12.34
N LEU A 491 15.49 -13.41 12.21
CA LEU A 491 16.52 -14.29 12.77
C LEU A 491 17.89 -13.99 12.15
N ALA A 492 17.94 -13.77 10.83
CA ALA A 492 19.16 -13.38 10.13
C ALA A 492 19.59 -11.93 10.39
N SER A 493 18.77 -11.10 11.05
CA SER A 493 19.12 -9.70 11.32
C SER A 493 20.20 -9.55 12.37
N GLU A 494 20.36 -10.53 13.25
CA GLU A 494 21.43 -10.56 14.26
C GLU A 494 22.81 -10.74 13.62
N GLU A 495 22.87 -11.52 12.53
CA GLU A 495 24.10 -11.83 11.78
C GLU A 495 24.24 -10.99 10.49
N VAL A 496 23.40 -9.96 10.31
CA VAL A 496 23.31 -9.22 9.03
C VAL A 496 24.62 -8.55 8.62
N PHE A 497 25.48 -8.23 9.60
CA PHE A 497 26.79 -7.63 9.37
C PHE A 497 27.89 -8.66 9.07
N ASP A 498 27.65 -9.94 9.33
CA ASP A 498 28.58 -11.02 8.98
C ASP A 498 28.19 -11.65 7.65
N ASP A 499 26.91 -11.99 7.47
CA ASP A 499 26.35 -12.45 6.20
C ASP A 499 25.03 -11.73 5.85
N PRO A 500 25.08 -10.64 5.06
CA PRO A 500 23.87 -9.91 4.68
C PRO A 500 22.94 -10.74 3.78
N ARG A 501 23.40 -11.87 3.22
CA ARG A 501 22.60 -12.70 2.32
C ARG A 501 21.39 -13.31 3.02
N GLY A 502 21.50 -13.63 4.31
CA GLY A 502 20.42 -14.20 5.12
C GLY A 502 19.17 -13.31 5.16
N VAL A 503 19.34 -11.99 5.09
CA VAL A 503 18.24 -11.02 5.03
C VAL A 503 17.89 -10.65 3.58
N MET A 504 18.90 -10.37 2.75
CA MET A 504 18.69 -9.82 1.41
C MET A 504 18.03 -10.82 0.45
N VAL A 505 18.32 -12.11 0.56
CA VAL A 505 17.74 -13.14 -0.32
C VAL A 505 16.23 -13.29 -0.08
N PRO A 506 15.73 -13.50 1.15
CA PRO A 506 14.29 -13.45 1.46
C PRO A 506 13.60 -12.19 0.96
N ALA A 507 14.21 -11.02 1.20
CA ALA A 507 13.65 -9.74 0.80
C ALA A 507 13.50 -9.62 -0.72
N LEU A 508 14.54 -10.02 -1.48
CA LEU A 508 14.52 -10.01 -2.93
C LEU A 508 13.48 -10.98 -3.48
N MET A 509 13.31 -12.15 -2.87
CA MET A 509 12.28 -13.11 -3.27
C MET A 509 10.88 -12.53 -3.09
N VAL A 510 10.58 -11.93 -1.93
CA VAL A 510 9.30 -11.24 -1.71
C VAL A 510 9.10 -10.13 -2.75
N ALA A 511 10.15 -9.34 -3.03
CA ALA A 511 10.08 -8.27 -4.02
C ALA A 511 9.78 -8.76 -5.45
N LEU A 512 10.43 -9.85 -5.89
CA LEU A 512 10.19 -10.44 -7.20
C LEU A 512 8.79 -11.04 -7.31
N TRP A 513 8.29 -11.66 -6.24
CA TRP A 513 6.92 -12.16 -6.16
C TRP A 513 5.90 -11.03 -6.28
N CYS A 514 6.05 -9.98 -5.48
CA CYS A 514 5.23 -8.78 -5.56
C CYS A 514 5.27 -8.16 -6.97
N LEU A 515 6.46 -8.01 -7.55
CA LEU A 515 6.62 -7.48 -8.91
C LEU A 515 5.91 -8.36 -9.95
N SER A 516 6.03 -9.69 -9.86
CA SER A 516 5.39 -10.61 -10.80
C SER A 516 3.86 -10.46 -10.79
N LEU A 517 3.26 -10.38 -9.59
CA LEU A 517 1.82 -10.19 -9.41
C LEU A 517 1.37 -8.82 -9.90
N GLN A 518 2.13 -7.77 -9.61
CA GLN A 518 1.84 -6.42 -10.13
C GLN A 518 1.93 -6.34 -11.66
N LEU A 519 2.87 -7.04 -12.29
CA LEU A 519 2.98 -7.13 -13.74
C LEU A 519 1.81 -7.93 -14.33
N LEU A 520 1.47 -9.07 -13.72
CA LEU A 520 0.37 -9.92 -14.15
C LEU A 520 -0.99 -9.22 -14.03
N SER A 521 -1.19 -8.39 -13.00
CA SER A 521 -2.41 -7.59 -12.82
C SER A 521 -2.76 -6.74 -14.07
N ARG A 522 -1.75 -6.31 -14.84
CA ARG A 522 -1.95 -5.52 -16.06
C ARG A 522 -2.61 -6.30 -17.19
N ALA A 523 -2.45 -7.64 -17.21
CA ALA A 523 -3.13 -8.51 -18.17
C ALA A 523 -4.66 -8.36 -18.10
N PHE A 524 -5.15 -7.97 -16.92
CA PHE A 524 -6.56 -7.94 -16.57
C PHE A 524 -7.13 -6.52 -16.54
N ARG A 525 -6.48 -5.50 -17.13
CA ARG A 525 -7.08 -4.16 -17.21
C ARG A 525 -8.27 -4.17 -18.19
N ALA A 526 -9.44 -3.77 -17.69
CA ALA A 526 -10.69 -3.68 -18.46
C ALA A 526 -10.81 -2.41 -19.32
N ASP A 527 -9.77 -1.55 -19.33
CA ASP A 527 -9.83 -0.19 -19.90
C ASP A 527 -9.87 -0.14 -21.43
N LEU A 528 -10.10 -1.26 -22.11
CA LEU A 528 -10.29 -1.29 -23.55
C LEU A 528 -11.79 -1.20 -23.84
N PRO A 529 -12.30 -0.04 -24.30
CA PRO A 529 -13.53 -0.07 -25.06
C PRO A 529 -13.29 -1.02 -26.26
N PRO A 530 -14.26 -1.89 -26.61
CA PRO A 530 -14.14 -2.68 -27.83
C PRO A 530 -13.84 -1.75 -29.00
N LYS A 531 -12.84 -2.11 -29.80
CA LYS A 531 -12.32 -1.36 -30.96
C LYS A 531 -13.42 -0.94 -31.97
N ASP A 532 -14.60 -1.52 -31.87
CA ASP A 532 -15.67 -1.45 -32.86
C ASP A 532 -16.69 -0.32 -32.62
N ILE A 533 -16.46 0.61 -31.70
CA ILE A 533 -17.41 1.72 -31.43
C ILE A 533 -16.70 3.07 -31.37
N GLN A 534 -15.76 3.31 -32.28
CA GLN A 534 -15.73 4.65 -32.85
C GLN A 534 -16.80 4.67 -33.94
N PRO A 535 -17.83 5.52 -33.86
CA PRO A 535 -18.65 5.76 -35.04
C PRO A 535 -17.67 6.15 -36.15
N ALA A 536 -17.69 5.40 -37.26
CA ALA A 536 -16.98 5.79 -38.46
C ALA A 536 -17.21 7.29 -38.65
N ASP A 537 -16.12 8.07 -38.67
CA ASP A 537 -16.20 9.50 -38.94
C ASP A 537 -17.05 9.67 -40.20
N PRO A 538 -18.22 10.34 -40.15
CA PRO A 538 -19.09 10.48 -41.31
C PRO A 538 -18.55 11.55 -42.28
N ARG A 539 -17.23 11.64 -42.44
CA ARG A 539 -16.57 12.54 -43.39
C ARG A 539 -16.27 11.84 -44.69
#